data_AF-A0A258ISR1-F1
#
_entry.id   AF-A0A258ISR1-F1
#
_cell.length_a   1.000
_cell.length_b   1.000
_cell.length_c   1.000
_cell.angle_alpha   90.00
_cell.angle_beta   90.00
_cell.angle_gamma   90.00
#
_symmetry.space_group_name_H-M   'P 1'
#
loop_
_entity.id
_entity.type
_entity.pdbx_description
1 polymer ?
#
loop_
_entity_poly.entity_id
_entity_poly.type
_entity_poly.pdbx_seq_one_letter_code
_entity_poly.pdbx_strand_id
1 'polypeptide(L)'
;MAHVARLKRVSRRASLLARFARARRGAVTVEFAFVSIPFLLLVFAIIELGLVFLVSLTLENAVIDVGRTIRTGEVQTAGRTAATFKTAVCTEMSWLGSACDAALSLDVRTFSGFSASGTALSAAKPNTPCWDPGGPGSIVMIRAYYNWPLVTPLLQTGLQTSNGKRMLTAATAFANEPYSDTPAAAVTCPTN
;
A
#
# COMPACT_ATOMS: atom_id res chain seq x y z
N MET A 1 -0.66 47.54 53.04
CA MET A 1 -1.77 46.74 52.47
C MET A 1 -1.34 45.64 51.48
N ALA A 2 -0.19 45.73 50.80
CA ALA A 2 0.25 44.73 49.80
C ALA A 2 0.56 43.32 50.35
N HIS A 3 1.01 43.19 51.60
CA HIS A 3 1.37 41.88 52.20
C HIS A 3 0.16 40.95 52.45
N VAL A 4 -1.02 41.50 52.76
CA VAL A 4 -2.23 40.71 53.07
C VAL A 4 -2.84 40.09 51.82
N ALA A 5 -2.73 40.75 50.66
CA ALA A 5 -3.20 40.23 49.38
C ALA A 5 -2.34 39.06 48.86
N ARG A 6 -1.03 39.06 49.16
CA ARG A 6 -0.09 38.00 48.76
C ARG A 6 -0.34 36.69 49.52
N LEU A 7 -0.62 36.78 50.83
CA LEU A 7 -0.93 35.62 51.68
C LEU A 7 -2.27 34.96 51.31
N LYS A 8 -3.30 35.76 51.00
CA LYS A 8 -4.62 35.23 50.55
C LYS A 8 -4.56 34.53 49.19
N ARG A 9 -3.65 34.91 48.28
CA ARG A 9 -3.42 34.20 47.00
C ARG A 9 -2.72 32.86 47.19
N VAL A 10 -1.75 32.79 48.11
CA VAL A 10 -1.02 31.54 48.42
C VAL A 10 -1.95 30.52 49.10
N SER A 11 -2.77 30.93 50.05
CA SER A 11 -3.70 30.01 50.73
C SER A 11 -4.80 29.46 49.81
N ARG A 12 -5.30 30.26 48.86
CA ARG A 12 -6.25 29.80 47.83
C ARG A 12 -5.63 28.76 46.88
N ARG A 13 -4.38 28.95 46.45
CA ARG A 13 -3.67 27.97 45.60
C ARG A 13 -3.36 26.68 46.35
N ALA A 14 -2.95 26.77 47.62
CA ALA A 14 -2.73 25.59 48.46
C ALA A 14 -4.03 24.81 48.72
N SER A 15 -5.16 25.50 48.91
CA SER A 15 -6.49 24.90 49.06
C SER A 15 -6.98 24.18 47.79
N LEU A 16 -6.75 24.76 46.61
CA LEU A 16 -7.08 24.11 45.34
C LEU A 16 -6.24 22.84 45.10
N LEU A 17 -4.94 22.88 45.39
CA LEU A 17 -4.06 21.72 45.31
C LEU A 17 -4.45 20.63 46.33
N ALA A 18 -4.81 21.01 47.57
CA ALA A 18 -5.27 20.07 48.59
C ALA A 18 -6.66 19.46 48.28
N ARG A 19 -7.53 20.19 47.57
CA ARG A 19 -8.81 19.66 47.05
C ARG A 19 -8.57 18.71 45.87
N PHE A 20 -7.61 19.02 45.00
CA PHE A 20 -7.23 18.14 43.89
C PHE A 20 -6.61 16.83 44.39
N ALA A 21 -5.71 16.91 45.38
CA ALA A 21 -5.11 15.73 46.02
C ALA A 21 -6.14 14.84 46.77
N ARG A 22 -7.27 15.41 47.23
CA ARG A 22 -8.37 14.67 47.87
C ARG A 22 -9.43 14.17 46.89
N ALA A 23 -9.35 14.53 45.61
CA ALA A 23 -10.34 14.13 44.61
C ALA A 23 -10.12 12.67 44.16
N ARG A 24 -10.79 11.71 44.82
CA ARG A 24 -10.77 10.27 44.46
C ARG A 24 -11.73 9.88 43.33
N ARG A 25 -12.67 10.77 42.95
CA ARG A 25 -13.74 10.48 41.99
C ARG A 25 -13.25 10.21 40.55
N GLY A 26 -11.99 10.52 40.23
CA GLY A 26 -11.38 10.27 38.93
C GLY A 26 -10.45 9.05 38.86
N ALA A 27 -10.21 8.33 39.97
CA ALA A 27 -9.27 7.21 39.99
C ALA A 27 -9.69 6.08 39.04
N VAL A 28 -10.98 5.74 39.02
CA VAL A 28 -11.57 4.73 38.11
C VAL A 28 -11.43 5.13 36.64
N THR A 29 -11.54 6.43 36.32
CA THR A 29 -11.33 6.93 34.95
C THR A 29 -9.89 6.75 34.49
N VAL A 30 -8.92 6.94 35.39
CA VAL A 30 -7.50 6.75 35.09
C VAL A 30 -7.17 5.26 34.89
N GLU A 31 -7.72 4.37 35.72
CA GLU A 31 -7.58 2.91 35.54
C GLU A 31 -8.16 2.44 34.20
N PHE A 32 -9.36 2.92 33.84
CA PHE A 32 -9.96 2.63 32.55
C PHE A 32 -9.14 3.21 31.39
N ALA A 33 -8.57 4.41 31.52
CA ALA A 33 -7.72 5.00 30.50
C ALA A 33 -6.48 4.13 30.21
N PHE A 34 -5.85 3.57 31.26
CA PHE A 34 -4.69 2.68 31.09
C PHE A 34 -5.02 1.39 30.34
N VAL A 35 -6.22 0.83 30.49
CA VAL A 35 -6.64 -0.39 29.78
C VAL A 35 -7.20 -0.09 28.38
N SER A 36 -7.95 1.00 28.23
CA SER A 36 -8.58 1.36 26.95
C SER A 36 -7.57 1.78 25.88
N ILE A 37 -6.45 2.42 26.26
CA ILE A 37 -5.39 2.80 25.32
C ILE A 37 -4.81 1.58 24.55
N PRO A 38 -4.25 0.55 25.21
CA PRO A 38 -3.71 -0.62 24.49
C PRO A 38 -4.81 -1.40 23.75
N PHE A 39 -6.02 -1.45 24.29
CA PHE A 39 -7.15 -2.08 23.61
C PHE A 39 -7.49 -1.37 22.28
N LEU A 40 -7.64 -0.04 22.28
CA LEU A 40 -7.92 0.72 21.08
C LEU A 40 -6.78 0.64 20.06
N LEU A 41 -5.52 0.66 20.52
CA LEU A 41 -4.37 0.44 19.64
C LEU A 41 -4.45 -0.91 18.92
N LEU A 42 -4.82 -1.97 19.64
CA LEU A 42 -5.00 -3.30 19.05
C LEU A 42 -6.18 -3.33 18.05
N VAL A 43 -7.31 -2.69 18.38
CA VAL A 43 -8.46 -2.60 17.47
C VAL A 43 -8.09 -1.86 16.17
N PHE A 44 -7.41 -0.72 16.27
CA PHE A 44 -6.94 0.02 15.08
C PHE A 44 -5.92 -0.78 14.27
N ALA A 45 -5.03 -1.52 14.93
CA ALA A 45 -4.09 -2.41 14.23
C ALA A 45 -4.81 -3.52 13.45
N ILE A 46 -5.87 -4.12 14.00
CA ILE A 46 -6.67 -5.12 13.29
C ILE A 46 -7.37 -4.51 12.07
N ILE A 47 -7.98 -3.32 12.24
CA ILE A 47 -8.67 -2.61 11.15
C ILE A 47 -7.67 -2.27 10.04
N GLU A 48 -6.51 -1.71 10.39
CA GLU A 48 -5.49 -1.35 9.41
C GLU A 48 -4.91 -2.57 8.71
N LEU A 49 -4.68 -3.68 9.42
CA LEU A 49 -4.28 -4.93 8.79
C LEU A 49 -5.33 -5.44 7.80
N GLY A 50 -6.62 -5.32 8.15
CA GLY A 50 -7.73 -5.61 7.24
C GLY A 50 -7.69 -4.74 5.97
N LEU A 51 -7.41 -3.45 6.11
CA LEU A 51 -7.24 -2.54 4.97
C LEU A 51 -6.03 -2.92 4.09
N VAL A 52 -4.90 -3.30 4.69
CA VAL A 52 -3.71 -3.76 3.96
C VAL A 52 -4.06 -4.99 3.10
N PHE A 53 -4.80 -5.96 3.66
CA PHE A 53 -5.23 -7.13 2.89
C PHE A 53 -6.26 -6.78 1.82
N LEU A 54 -7.21 -5.89 2.11
CA LEU A 54 -8.17 -5.40 1.12
C LEU A 54 -7.45 -4.79 -0.08
N VAL A 55 -6.45 -3.93 0.15
CA VAL A 55 -5.65 -3.34 -0.92
C VAL A 55 -4.89 -4.42 -1.70
N SER A 56 -4.28 -5.40 -1.02
CA SER A 56 -3.57 -6.51 -1.69
C SER A 56 -4.49 -7.29 -2.63
N LEU A 57 -5.67 -7.68 -2.16
CA LEU A 57 -6.64 -8.44 -2.95
C LEU A 57 -7.19 -7.63 -4.12
N THR A 58 -7.48 -6.34 -3.90
CA THR A 58 -7.95 -5.46 -4.98
C THR A 58 -6.87 -5.24 -6.04
N LEU A 59 -5.59 -5.13 -5.64
CA LEU A 59 -4.46 -5.02 -6.56
C LEU A 59 -4.29 -6.30 -7.39
N GLU A 60 -4.35 -7.47 -6.73
CA GLU A 60 -4.24 -8.76 -7.41
C GLU A 60 -5.34 -8.95 -8.45
N ASN A 61 -6.60 -8.67 -8.08
CA ASN A 61 -7.73 -8.74 -9.01
C ASN A 61 -7.58 -7.74 -10.17
N ALA A 62 -7.24 -6.48 -9.87
CA ALA A 62 -7.03 -5.45 -10.89
C ALA A 62 -5.95 -5.86 -11.91
N VAL A 63 -4.83 -6.43 -11.44
CA VAL A 63 -3.75 -6.90 -12.32
C VAL A 63 -4.18 -8.09 -13.15
N ILE A 64 -4.95 -9.02 -12.59
CA ILE A 64 -5.48 -10.19 -13.31
C ILE A 64 -6.46 -9.73 -14.42
N ASP A 65 -7.39 -8.84 -14.08
CA ASP A 65 -8.45 -8.39 -14.99
C ASP A 65 -7.89 -7.51 -16.10
N VAL A 66 -7.12 -6.47 -15.75
CA VAL A 66 -6.51 -5.58 -16.75
C VAL A 66 -5.42 -6.33 -17.54
N GLY A 67 -4.72 -7.28 -16.93
CA GLY A 67 -3.74 -8.14 -17.61
C GLY A 67 -4.35 -8.96 -18.77
N ARG A 68 -5.67 -9.22 -18.77
CA ARG A 68 -6.36 -9.84 -19.91
C ARG A 68 -6.18 -9.04 -21.19
N THR A 69 -6.16 -7.71 -21.11
CA THR A 69 -6.00 -6.84 -22.29
C THR A 69 -4.62 -6.97 -22.95
N ILE A 70 -3.59 -7.35 -22.20
CA ILE A 70 -2.28 -7.72 -22.76
C ILE A 70 -2.37 -9.14 -23.35
N ARG A 71 -3.00 -10.07 -22.62
CA ARG A 71 -3.14 -11.47 -23.05
C ARG A 71 -3.84 -11.61 -24.40
N THR A 72 -4.90 -10.84 -24.63
CA THR A 72 -5.71 -10.89 -25.85
C THR A 72 -5.14 -10.05 -27.00
N GLY A 73 -4.07 -9.29 -26.77
CA GLY A 73 -3.49 -8.40 -27.78
C GLY A 73 -4.14 -7.02 -27.90
N GLU A 74 -5.13 -6.70 -27.06
CA GLU A 74 -5.84 -5.40 -27.12
C GLU A 74 -4.89 -4.23 -26.86
N VAL A 75 -3.98 -4.36 -25.89
CA VAL A 75 -2.97 -3.33 -25.58
C VAL A 75 -2.03 -3.11 -26.76
N GLN A 76 -1.61 -4.18 -27.40
CA GLN A 76 -0.64 -4.19 -28.50
C GLN A 76 -1.26 -3.63 -29.78
N THR A 77 -2.49 -4.04 -30.10
CA THR A 77 -3.20 -3.63 -31.32
C THR A 77 -3.74 -2.20 -31.24
N ALA A 78 -4.17 -1.75 -30.06
CA ALA A 78 -4.63 -0.38 -29.85
C ALA A 78 -3.49 0.62 -29.57
N GLY A 79 -2.22 0.19 -29.56
CA GLY A 79 -1.07 1.05 -29.29
C GLY A 79 -1.08 1.65 -27.88
N ARG A 80 -1.60 0.93 -26.89
CA ARG A 80 -1.66 1.40 -25.50
C ARG A 80 -0.27 1.40 -24.86
N THR A 81 -0.04 2.36 -23.97
CA THR A 81 1.23 2.58 -23.30
C THR A 81 1.19 2.09 -21.86
N ALA A 82 2.35 2.04 -21.21
CA ALA A 82 2.44 1.75 -19.78
C ALA A 82 1.56 2.70 -18.93
N ALA A 83 1.44 3.96 -19.33
CA ALA A 83 0.64 4.95 -18.64
C ALA A 83 -0.86 4.62 -18.72
N THR A 84 -1.37 4.30 -19.91
CA THR A 84 -2.79 3.96 -20.06
C THR A 84 -3.14 2.63 -19.40
N PHE A 85 -2.23 1.66 -19.43
CA PHE A 85 -2.37 0.40 -18.69
C PHE A 85 -2.41 0.63 -17.18
N LYS A 86 -1.53 1.50 -16.66
CA LYS A 86 -1.53 1.88 -15.24
C LYS A 86 -2.83 2.56 -14.83
N THR A 87 -3.34 3.48 -15.64
CA THR A 87 -4.65 4.12 -15.38
C THR A 87 -5.77 3.08 -15.35
N ALA A 88 -5.76 2.08 -16.24
CA ALA A 88 -6.75 1.00 -16.22
C ALA A 88 -6.69 0.18 -14.91
N VAL A 89 -5.49 -0.18 -14.43
CA VAL A 89 -5.32 -0.85 -13.12
C VAL A 89 -5.86 0.03 -11.98
N CYS A 90 -5.60 1.33 -12.01
CA CYS A 90 -6.10 2.25 -10.99
C CYS A 90 -7.63 2.45 -11.04
N THR A 91 -8.26 2.32 -12.20
CA THR A 91 -9.73 2.36 -12.33
C THR A 91 -10.39 1.19 -11.60
N GLU A 92 -9.82 -0.02 -11.68
CA GLU A 92 -10.29 -1.18 -10.89
C GLU A 92 -10.12 -0.97 -9.38
N MET A 93 -9.20 -0.10 -8.99
CA MET A 93 -8.94 0.30 -7.60
C MET A 93 -9.57 1.66 -7.24
N SER A 94 -10.64 2.08 -7.95
CA SER A 94 -11.23 3.43 -7.84
C SER A 94 -11.63 3.88 -6.43
N TRP A 95 -11.89 2.94 -5.51
CA TRP A 95 -12.15 3.24 -4.10
C TRP A 95 -10.97 3.92 -3.38
N LEU A 96 -9.74 3.78 -3.90
CA LEU A 96 -8.54 4.49 -3.45
C LEU A 96 -8.41 5.90 -4.03
N GLY A 97 -9.28 6.27 -4.97
CA GLY A 97 -9.24 7.56 -5.66
C GLY A 97 -7.94 7.81 -6.41
N SER A 98 -7.53 9.07 -6.47
CA SER A 98 -6.33 9.52 -7.20
C SER A 98 -5.00 9.07 -6.58
N ALA A 99 -5.01 8.51 -5.37
CA ALA A 99 -3.80 8.06 -4.69
C ALA A 99 -3.12 6.88 -5.41
N CYS A 100 -3.87 6.09 -6.18
CA CYS A 100 -3.35 4.92 -6.87
C CYS A 100 -2.22 5.27 -7.84
N ASP A 101 -2.37 6.33 -8.63
CA ASP A 101 -1.39 6.68 -9.67
C ASP A 101 -0.03 7.06 -9.09
N ALA A 102 0.03 7.70 -7.92
CA ALA A 102 1.30 8.02 -7.28
C ALA A 102 1.93 6.81 -6.57
N ALA A 103 1.10 5.88 -6.08
CA ALA A 103 1.53 4.75 -5.26
C ALA A 103 1.87 3.48 -6.08
N LEU A 104 1.34 3.35 -7.29
CA LEU A 104 1.46 2.17 -8.14
C LEU A 104 2.65 2.27 -9.11
N SER A 105 3.44 1.22 -9.18
CA SER A 105 4.51 1.00 -10.16
C SER A 105 4.30 -0.36 -10.82
N LEU A 106 4.27 -0.39 -12.16
CA LEU A 106 4.04 -1.60 -12.94
C LEU A 106 5.30 -1.93 -13.75
N ASP A 107 5.68 -3.19 -13.75
CA ASP A 107 6.76 -3.74 -14.55
C ASP A 107 6.21 -4.90 -15.38
N VAL A 108 6.20 -4.74 -16.70
CA VAL A 108 5.68 -5.71 -17.67
C VAL A 108 6.83 -6.15 -18.56
N ARG A 109 7.09 -7.46 -18.63
CA ARG A 109 8.24 -8.01 -19.37
C ARG A 109 7.89 -9.34 -20.04
N THR A 110 8.49 -9.58 -21.20
CA THR A 110 8.51 -10.91 -21.79
C THR A 110 9.61 -11.80 -21.20
N PHE A 111 9.37 -13.11 -21.23
CA PHE A 111 10.29 -14.15 -20.79
C PHE A 111 10.36 -15.25 -21.84
N SER A 112 11.48 -15.96 -21.90
CA SER A 112 11.67 -17.12 -22.79
C SER A 112 10.86 -18.36 -22.36
N GLY A 113 10.34 -18.37 -21.13
CA GLY A 113 9.66 -19.52 -20.54
C GLY A 113 9.08 -19.21 -19.17
N PHE A 114 8.07 -19.97 -18.75
CA PHE A 114 7.45 -19.82 -17.41
C PHE A 114 8.42 -20.08 -16.26
N SER A 115 9.44 -20.92 -16.46
CA SER A 115 10.50 -21.13 -15.47
C SER A 115 11.32 -19.87 -15.22
N ALA A 116 11.60 -19.07 -16.26
CA ALA A 116 12.36 -17.84 -16.15
C ALA A 116 11.55 -16.73 -15.46
N SER A 117 10.25 -16.63 -15.76
CA SER A 117 9.34 -15.74 -15.02
C SER A 117 9.17 -16.17 -13.56
N GLY A 118 9.26 -17.48 -13.28
CA GLY A 118 9.30 -18.07 -11.95
C GLY A 118 10.34 -17.42 -11.04
N THR A 119 11.59 -17.38 -11.50
CA THR A 119 12.71 -16.76 -10.77
C THR A 119 12.52 -15.25 -10.58
N ALA A 120 11.87 -14.57 -11.54
CA ALA A 120 11.62 -13.13 -11.48
C ALA A 120 10.52 -12.73 -10.46
N LEU A 121 9.67 -13.65 -10.01
CA LEU A 121 8.70 -13.41 -8.93
C LEU A 121 9.38 -13.03 -7.61
N SER A 122 10.51 -13.66 -7.31
CA SER A 122 11.26 -13.43 -6.06
C SER A 122 12.28 -12.29 -6.17
N ALA A 123 12.44 -11.69 -7.36
CA ALA A 123 13.40 -10.62 -7.57
C ALA A 123 12.93 -9.32 -6.91
N ALA A 124 13.89 -8.50 -6.46
CA ALA A 124 13.61 -7.17 -5.94
C ALA A 124 12.92 -6.28 -6.99
N LYS A 125 12.12 -5.32 -6.51
CA LYS A 125 11.46 -4.32 -7.36
C LYS A 125 12.52 -3.62 -8.23
N PRO A 126 12.33 -3.54 -9.56
CA PRO A 126 13.22 -2.79 -10.43
C PRO A 126 13.25 -1.29 -10.09
N ASN A 127 14.45 -0.69 -10.23
CA ASN A 127 14.63 0.76 -10.16
C ASN A 127 13.91 1.45 -11.32
N THR A 128 14.08 0.91 -12.53
CA THR A 128 13.41 1.35 -13.75
C THR A 128 12.47 0.24 -14.22
N PRO A 129 11.15 0.42 -14.07
CA PRO A 129 10.19 -0.55 -14.58
C PRO A 129 10.27 -0.65 -16.10
N CYS A 130 10.07 -1.84 -16.63
CA CYS A 130 9.98 -2.08 -18.06
C CYS A 130 8.54 -2.08 -18.53
N TRP A 131 8.36 -1.76 -19.82
CA TRP A 131 7.11 -1.92 -20.54
C TRP A 131 7.36 -2.73 -21.81
N ASP A 132 7.12 -4.02 -21.71
CA ASP A 132 7.18 -4.95 -22.82
C ASP A 132 5.96 -5.90 -22.75
N PRO A 133 4.83 -5.54 -23.38
CA PRO A 133 3.64 -6.38 -23.42
C PRO A 133 3.79 -7.59 -24.36
N GLY A 134 4.94 -7.74 -25.04
CA GLY A 134 5.21 -8.83 -25.97
C GLY A 134 4.28 -8.86 -27.18
N GLY A 135 4.30 -10.00 -27.87
CA GLY A 135 3.49 -10.28 -29.06
C GLY A 135 2.63 -11.52 -28.94
N PRO A 136 2.05 -11.99 -30.06
CA PRO A 136 1.35 -13.26 -30.11
C PRO A 136 2.22 -14.41 -29.57
N GLY A 137 1.67 -15.24 -28.69
CA GLY A 137 2.37 -16.39 -28.10
C GLY A 137 3.52 -16.05 -27.11
N SER A 138 3.82 -14.77 -26.88
CA SER A 138 4.88 -14.37 -25.95
C SER A 138 4.47 -14.68 -24.50
N ILE A 139 5.41 -15.17 -23.70
CA ILE A 139 5.20 -15.34 -22.26
C ILE A 139 5.49 -14.01 -21.58
N VAL A 140 4.47 -13.41 -20.99
CA VAL A 140 4.52 -12.10 -20.35
C VAL A 140 4.31 -12.27 -18.86
N MET A 141 5.04 -11.49 -18.07
CA MET A 141 4.81 -11.35 -16.65
C MET A 141 4.57 -9.88 -16.31
N ILE A 142 3.54 -9.65 -15.52
CA ILE A 142 3.20 -8.36 -14.93
C ILE A 142 3.54 -8.42 -13.44
N ARG A 143 4.30 -7.44 -12.97
CA ARG A 143 4.58 -7.20 -11.55
C ARG A 143 4.08 -5.82 -11.17
N ALA A 144 3.15 -5.77 -10.23
CA ALA A 144 2.62 -4.54 -9.68
C ALA A 144 3.15 -4.33 -8.27
N TYR A 145 3.67 -3.13 -8.01
CA TYR A 145 4.16 -2.71 -6.71
C TYR A 145 3.35 -1.51 -6.26
N TYR A 146 2.66 -1.64 -5.13
CA TYR A 146 1.82 -0.58 -4.58
C TYR A 146 2.32 -0.18 -3.19
N ASN A 147 2.62 1.10 -2.98
CA ASN A 147 3.10 1.61 -1.69
C ASN A 147 1.93 2.11 -0.83
N TRP A 148 1.46 1.27 0.10
CA TRP A 148 0.40 1.61 1.04
C TRP A 148 0.94 2.34 2.29
N PRO A 149 0.42 3.53 2.65
CA PRO A 149 0.83 4.22 3.87
C PRO A 149 0.32 3.49 5.11
N LEU A 150 1.21 3.27 6.08
CA LEU A 150 0.85 2.72 7.38
C LEU A 150 0.56 3.88 8.35
N VAL A 151 -0.55 3.79 9.08
CA VAL A 151 -1.06 4.83 9.98
C VAL A 151 -0.70 4.53 11.43
N THR A 152 -0.81 3.28 11.87
CA THR A 152 -0.51 2.92 13.26
C THR A 152 1.00 2.69 13.48
N PRO A 153 1.57 3.18 14.60
CA PRO A 153 2.98 2.94 14.92
C PRO A 153 3.36 1.46 15.02
N LEU A 154 2.41 0.62 15.46
CA LEU A 154 2.61 -0.82 15.62
C LEU A 154 2.87 -1.50 14.27
N LEU A 155 2.04 -1.21 13.27
CA LEU A 155 2.21 -1.77 11.93
C LEU A 155 3.36 -1.11 11.18
N GLN A 156 3.62 0.18 11.38
CA GLN A 156 4.85 0.80 10.86
C GLN A 156 6.11 0.08 11.34
N THR A 157 6.16 -0.31 12.62
CA THR A 157 7.31 -1.03 13.17
C THR A 157 7.38 -2.47 12.64
N GLY A 158 6.25 -3.16 12.54
CA GLY A 158 6.20 -4.59 12.22
C GLY A 158 6.11 -4.95 10.73
N LEU A 159 5.57 -4.07 9.88
CA LEU A 159 5.20 -4.38 8.49
C LEU A 159 5.78 -3.43 7.45
N GLN A 160 6.42 -2.31 7.82
CA GLN A 160 6.97 -1.43 6.79
C GLN A 160 8.03 -2.14 5.94
N THR A 161 8.05 -1.85 4.65
CA THR A 161 9.07 -2.36 3.72
C THR A 161 9.69 -1.26 2.86
N SER A 162 9.15 -0.04 2.91
CA SER A 162 9.70 1.11 2.18
C SER A 162 9.33 2.43 2.87
N ASN A 163 10.29 3.06 3.56
CA ASN A 163 10.16 4.43 4.11
C ASN A 163 8.82 4.70 4.85
N GLY A 164 8.46 3.86 5.82
CA GLY A 164 7.19 4.01 6.57
C GLY A 164 5.94 3.49 5.85
N LYS A 165 6.09 2.90 4.66
CA LYS A 165 5.01 2.31 3.86
C LYS A 165 5.17 0.80 3.75
N ARG A 166 4.05 0.10 3.57
CA ARG A 166 4.02 -1.31 3.16
C ARG A 166 3.98 -1.36 1.64
N MET A 167 5.02 -1.93 1.02
CA MET A 167 4.99 -2.28 -0.40
C MET A 167 4.21 -3.58 -0.56
N LEU A 168 3.06 -3.50 -1.21
CA LEU A 168 2.26 -4.63 -1.66
C LEU A 168 2.74 -5.05 -3.04
N THR A 169 2.73 -6.34 -3.32
CA THR A 169 3.20 -6.88 -4.60
C THR A 169 2.19 -7.88 -5.12
N ALA A 170 1.74 -7.66 -6.34
CA ALA A 170 0.93 -8.61 -7.08
C ALA A 170 1.66 -8.98 -8.37
N ALA A 171 1.59 -10.25 -8.76
CA ALA A 171 2.25 -10.73 -9.96
C ALA A 171 1.40 -11.77 -10.68
N THR A 172 1.38 -11.69 -12.00
CA THR A 172 0.74 -12.69 -12.85
C THR A 172 1.59 -12.93 -14.08
N ALA A 173 1.67 -14.19 -14.52
CA ALA A 173 2.39 -14.58 -15.74
C ALA A 173 1.45 -15.40 -16.62
N PHE A 174 1.51 -15.17 -17.92
CA PHE A 174 0.66 -15.83 -18.90
C PHE A 174 1.30 -15.82 -20.29
N ALA A 175 0.82 -16.68 -21.18
CA ALA A 175 1.12 -16.60 -22.61
C ALA A 175 0.04 -15.76 -23.29
N ASN A 176 0.47 -14.83 -24.15
CA ASN A 176 -0.43 -14.09 -25.01
C ASN A 176 -1.10 -15.02 -26.03
N GLU A 177 -2.36 -14.74 -26.35
CA GLU A 177 -3.12 -15.48 -27.34
C GLU A 177 -2.52 -15.28 -28.75
N PRO A 178 -2.73 -16.23 -29.68
CA PRO A 178 -2.33 -16.08 -31.07
C PRO A 178 -3.30 -15.14 -31.81
N TYR A 179 -3.29 -13.85 -31.46
CA TYR A 179 -4.18 -12.84 -32.03
C TYR A 179 -3.70 -12.29 -33.38
N SER A 180 -2.45 -12.59 -33.79
CA SER A 180 -1.91 -12.29 -35.13
C SER A 180 -0.72 -13.20 -35.47
N ASP A 181 -0.35 -13.24 -36.75
CA ASP A 181 0.85 -13.95 -37.24
C ASP A 181 2.12 -13.06 -37.24
N THR A 182 1.99 -11.79 -36.86
CA THR A 182 3.12 -10.84 -36.84
C THR A 182 3.83 -10.92 -35.50
N PRO A 183 5.12 -11.30 -35.46
CA PRO A 183 5.88 -11.30 -34.22
C PRO A 183 6.00 -9.89 -33.64
N ALA A 184 5.98 -9.75 -32.32
CA ALA A 184 6.27 -8.45 -31.69
C ALA A 184 7.73 -8.06 -31.87
N ALA A 185 7.96 -6.75 -31.96
CA ALA A 185 9.30 -6.20 -31.85
C ALA A 185 9.88 -6.50 -30.46
N ALA A 186 11.12 -6.97 -30.41
CA ALA A 186 11.80 -7.22 -29.14
C ALA A 186 12.06 -5.90 -28.41
N VAL A 187 11.61 -5.81 -27.16
CA VAL A 187 11.90 -4.68 -26.27
C VAL A 187 13.02 -5.09 -25.32
N THR A 188 14.07 -4.27 -25.20
CA THR A 188 15.14 -4.52 -24.24
C THR A 188 14.78 -3.90 -22.90
N CYS A 189 14.42 -4.75 -21.94
CA CYS A 189 14.17 -4.32 -20.56
C CYS A 189 15.49 -4.13 -19.79
N PRO A 190 15.61 -3.13 -18.90
CA PRO A 190 16.75 -3.01 -18.00
C PRO A 190 16.88 -4.26 -17.13
N THR A 191 18.05 -4.90 -17.12
CA THR A 191 18.34 -5.92 -16.11
C THR A 191 18.51 -5.22 -14.78
N ASN A 192 17.82 -5.71 -13.74
CA ASN A 192 18.02 -5.25 -12.37
C ASN A 192 19.42 -5.60 -11.88
#